data_AF-A0A662SD05-F1
#
_entry.id   AF-A0A662SD05-F1
#
_cell.length_a   1.000
_cell.length_b   1.000
_cell.length_c   1.000
_cell.angle_alpha   90.00
_cell.angle_beta   90.00
_cell.angle_gamma   90.00
#
_symmetry.space_group_name_H-M   'P 1'
#
loop_
_entity.id
_entity.type
_entity.pdbx_description
1 polymer ?
#
loop_
_entity_poly.entity_id
_entity_poly.type
_entity_poly.pdbx_seq_one_letter_code
_entity_poly.pdbx_strand_id
1 'polypeptide(L)' 'MKGKSGVEHIINISKKMEASDAAAYLDYHRHMQSIKLKRLEREVSDTKEAIAKFEEEIKRRRSEIDAK' A
#
# COMPACT_ATOMS: atom_id res chain seq x y z
N MET A 1 -16.01 8.29 -1.84
CA MET A 1 -15.60 7.57 -0.62
C MET A 1 -16.04 6.10 -0.73
N LYS A 2 -15.16 5.17 -1.14
CA LYS A 2 -15.44 3.72 -1.18
C LYS A 2 -14.41 2.98 -0.31
N GLY A 3 -14.48 3.19 1.00
CA GLY A 3 -13.57 2.58 1.98
C GLY A 3 -14.22 1.55 2.89
N LYS A 4 -15.55 1.55 3.02
CA LYS A 4 -16.29 0.69 3.96
C LYS A 4 -16.71 -0.67 3.37
N SER A 5 -16.78 -0.83 2.04
CA SER A 5 -17.56 -1.94 1.45
C SER A 5 -16.81 -3.26 1.20
N GLY A 6 -15.50 -3.35 1.43
CA GLY A 6 -14.70 -4.55 1.07
C GLY A 6 -14.54 -5.55 2.23
N VAL A 7 -13.92 -5.11 3.32
CA VAL A 7 -13.66 -5.98 4.50
C VAL A 7 -14.97 -6.33 5.21
N GLU A 8 -15.90 -5.38 5.34
CA GLU A 8 -17.23 -5.66 5.91
C GLU A 8 -17.98 -6.70 5.09
N HIS A 9 -17.84 -6.70 3.75
CA HIS A 9 -18.44 -7.72 2.89
C HIS A 9 -17.83 -9.10 3.13
N ILE A 10 -16.51 -9.20 3.23
CA ILE A 10 -15.79 -10.45 3.55
C ILE A 10 -16.24 -10.98 4.92
N ILE A 11 -16.34 -10.12 5.93
CA ILE A 11 -16.81 -10.51 7.27
C ILE A 11 -18.28 -10.96 7.22
N ASN A 12 -19.13 -10.31 6.42
CA ASN A 12 -20.53 -10.71 6.30
C ASN A 12 -20.71 -12.02 5.54
N ILE A 13 -19.79 -12.37 4.62
CA ILE A 13 -19.75 -13.69 3.99
C ILE A 13 -19.38 -14.76 5.02
N SER A 14 -18.36 -14.54 5.83
CA SER A 14 -17.88 -15.55 6.79
C SER A 14 -18.93 -15.93 7.84
N LYS A 15 -19.86 -15.03 8.18
CA LYS A 15 -21.00 -15.31 9.09
C LYS A 15 -21.97 -16.37 8.59
N LYS A 16 -21.93 -16.71 7.29
CA LYS A 16 -22.79 -17.73 6.67
C LYS A 16 -22.10 -19.09 6.51
N MET A 17 -20.88 -19.22 7.04
CA MET A 17 -20.03 -20.41 6.94
C MET A 17 -19.94 -21.12 8.30
N GLU A 18 -19.61 -22.41 8.28
CA GLU A 18 -19.19 -23.13 9.49
C GLU A 18 -17.93 -22.50 10.09
N ALA A 19 -17.75 -22.62 11.40
CA ALA A 19 -16.73 -21.85 12.12
C ALA A 19 -15.30 -22.11 11.63
N SER A 20 -14.97 -23.36 11.28
CA SER A 20 -13.66 -23.73 10.72
C SER A 20 -13.42 -23.10 9.35
N ASP A 21 -14.43 -23.10 8.49
CA ASP A 21 -14.33 -22.57 7.13
C ASP A 21 -14.29 -21.04 7.14
N ALA A 22 -15.09 -20.42 8.02
CA ALA A 22 -15.07 -18.99 8.28
C ALA A 22 -13.67 -18.52 8.72
N ALA A 23 -13.02 -19.25 9.63
CA ALA A 23 -11.69 -18.93 10.11
C ALA A 23 -10.64 -19.03 8.98
N ALA A 24 -10.65 -20.14 8.22
CA ALA A 24 -9.77 -20.32 7.08
C ALA A 24 -9.97 -19.25 6.00
N TYR A 25 -11.22 -18.91 5.70
CA TYR A 25 -11.58 -17.87 4.74
C TYR A 25 -11.05 -16.48 5.16
N LEU A 26 -11.24 -16.11 6.43
CA LEU A 26 -10.76 -14.84 6.94
C LEU A 26 -9.23 -14.77 6.99
N ASP A 27 -8.54 -15.86 7.37
CA ASP A 27 -7.08 -15.87 7.39
C ASP A 27 -6.48 -15.77 5.98
N TYR A 28 -7.09 -16.43 4.98
CA TYR A 28 -6.73 -16.24 3.58
C TYR A 28 -6.80 -14.76 3.17
N HIS A 29 -7.92 -14.10 3.46
CA HIS A 29 -8.09 -12.68 3.12
C HIS A 29 -7.11 -11.78 3.88
N ARG A 30 -6.83 -12.08 5.15
CA ARG A 30 -5.81 -11.40 5.95
C ARG A 30 -4.41 -11.55 5.34
N HIS A 31 -4.06 -12.76 4.90
CA HIS A 31 -2.78 -13.04 4.25
C HIS A 31 -2.63 -12.24 2.96
N MET A 32 -3.67 -12.20 2.13
CA MET A 32 -3.68 -11.40 0.90
C MET A 32 -3.50 -9.89 1.17
N GLN A 33 -4.12 -9.34 2.22
CA GLN A 33 -3.88 -7.95 2.60
C GLN A 33 -2.44 -7.73 3.08
N SER A 34 -1.85 -8.70 3.77
CA SER A 34 -0.46 -8.61 4.24
C SER A 34 0.54 -8.59 3.08
N ILE A 35 0.31 -9.39 2.03
CA ILE A 35 1.11 -9.35 0.79
C ILE A 35 0.98 -7.98 0.12
N LYS A 36 -0.27 -7.48 -0.01
CA LYS A 36 -0.54 -6.17 -0.62
C LYS A 36 0.17 -5.05 0.14
N LEU A 37 0.13 -5.08 1.47
CA LEU A 37 0.81 -4.09 2.32
C LEU A 37 2.31 -4.07 2.03
N LYS A 38 2.98 -5.23 2.07
CA LYS A 38 4.43 -5.32 1.79
C LYS A 38 4.80 -4.77 0.41
N ARG A 39 3.95 -4.98 -0.59
CA ARG A 39 4.16 -4.41 -1.93
C ARG A 39 4.05 -2.89 -1.91
N LEU A 40 3.00 -2.36 -1.29
CA LEU A 40 2.79 -0.91 -1.18
C LEU A 40 3.90 -0.22 -0.38
N GLU A 41 4.43 -0.87 0.66
CA GLU A 41 5.58 -0.35 1.42
C GLU A 41 6.81 -0.18 0.54
N ARG A 42 7.07 -1.13 -0.37
CA ARG A 42 8.15 -1.01 -1.37
C ARG A 42 7.87 0.11 -2.36
N GLU A 43 6.68 0.16 -2.93
CA GLU A 43 6.28 1.23 -3.88
C GLU A 43 6.43 2.62 -3.24
N VAL A 44 6.04 2.77 -1.97
CA VAL A 44 6.23 4.01 -1.20
C VAL A 44 7.72 4.32 -1.00
N SER A 45 8.52 3.31 -0.66
CA SER A 45 9.97 3.48 -0.48
C SER A 45 10.64 3.95 -1.77
N ASP A 46 10.36 3.27 -2.88
CA ASP A 46 10.92 3.58 -4.21
C ASP A 46 10.51 4.99 -4.65
N THR A 47 9.26 5.37 -4.39
CA THR A 47 8.75 6.72 -4.69
C THR A 47 9.48 7.78 -3.86
N LYS A 48 9.74 7.53 -2.58
CA LYS A 48 10.50 8.46 -1.72
C LYS A 48 11.93 8.63 -2.22
N GLU A 49 12.59 7.54 -2.64
CA GLU A 49 13.93 7.61 -3.22
C GLU A 49 13.95 8.42 -4.52
N ALA A 50 12.95 8.22 -5.39
CA ALA A 50 12.83 9.00 -6.62
C ALA A 50 12.63 10.50 -6.34
N ILE A 51 11.79 10.86 -5.37
CA ILE A 51 11.60 12.25 -4.95
C ILE A 51 12.93 12.85 -4.49
N ALA A 52 13.67 12.16 -3.61
CA ALA A 52 14.96 12.66 -3.11
C ALA A 52 15.96 12.91 -4.24
N LYS A 53 16.07 11.99 -5.21
CA LYS A 53 16.93 12.17 -6.40
C LYS A 53 16.52 13.39 -7.23
N PHE A 54 15.23 13.61 -7.42
CA PHE A 54 14.76 14.80 -8.13
C PHE A 54 15.06 16.09 -7.36
N GLU A 55 14.88 16.10 -6.04
CA GLU A 55 15.19 17.27 -5.21
C GLU A 55 16.70 17.64 -5.28
N GLU A 56 17.58 16.65 -5.21
CA GLU A 56 19.03 16.85 -5.36
C GLU A 56 19.39 17.44 -6.74
N GLU A 57 18.82 16.88 -7.81
CA GLU A 57 19.07 17.37 -9.17
C GLU A 57 18.51 18.78 -9.40
N ILE A 58 17.31 19.07 -8.86
CA ILE A 58 16.73 20.43 -8.90
C ILE A 58 17.64 21.40 -8.17
N LYS A 59 18.14 21.05 -6.99
CA LYS A 59 19.06 21.90 -6.21
C LYS A 59 20.36 22.15 -6.98
N ARG A 60 20.93 21.12 -7.62
CA ARG A 60 22.13 21.24 -8.46
C ARG A 60 21.88 22.23 -9.61
N ARG A 61 20.79 22.06 -10.37
CA ARG A 61 20.44 22.93 -11.49
C ARG A 61 20.19 24.38 -11.07
N ARG A 62 19.53 24.60 -9.93
CA ARG A 62 19.32 25.96 -9.39
C ARG A 62 20.66 26.65 -9.09
N SER A 63 21.59 25.92 -8.46
CA SER A 63 22.92 26.46 -8.16
C SER A 63 23.71 26.82 -9.42
N GLU A 64 23.56 26.07 -10.51
CA GLU A 64 24.17 26.38 -11.82
C GLU A 64 23.56 27.60 -12.50
N ILE A 65 22.27 27.87 -12.26
CA ILE A 65 21.58 29.07 -12.76
C ILE A 65 22.08 30.30 -12.00
N ASP A 66 22.16 30.23 -10.67
CA ASP A 66 22.56 31.36 -9.81
C ASP A 66 24.04 31.74 -9.99
N ALA A 67 24.87 30.81 -10.48
CA ALA A 67 26.30 31.03 -10.75
C ALA A 67 26.60 31.64 -12.13
N LYS A 68 25.59 31.87 -12.97
CA LYS A 68 25.70 32.48 -14.30
C LYS A 68 25.22 33.93 -14.30
#